data_AF-A0A0P7ZKU0-F1
#
_entry.id   AF-A0A0P7ZKU0-F1
#
_cell.length_a   1.000
_cell.length_b   1.000
_cell.length_c   1.000
_cell.angle_alpha   90.00
_cell.angle_beta   90.00
_cell.angle_gamma   90.00
#
_symmetry.space_group_name_H-M   'P 1'
#
loop_
_entity.id
_entity.type
_entity.pdbx_description
1 polymer ?
#
loop_
_entity_poly.entity_id
_entity_poly.type
_entity_poly.pdbx_seq_one_letter_code
_entity_poly.pdbx_strand_id
1 'polypeptide(L)' 'MTEKLFDIKIGYASPKNPIAVASMAGITDSKFANGFANAGLIILGGYNLDKPTNEAARKEVERGRTE' A
#
# COMPACT_ATOMS: atom_id res chain seq x y z
N MET A 1 -30.62 -13.36 5.00
CA MET A 1 -29.89 -12.09 5.24
C MET A 1 -28.47 -12.46 5.59
N THR A 2 -27.50 -12.13 4.76
CA THR A 2 -26.09 -12.34 5.11
C THR A 2 -25.73 -11.24 6.09
N GLU A 3 -25.65 -11.57 7.38
CA GLU A 3 -25.13 -10.61 8.36
C GLU A 3 -23.72 -10.22 7.92
N LYS A 4 -23.47 -8.92 7.81
CA LYS A 4 -22.11 -8.42 7.62
C LYS A 4 -21.34 -8.77 8.88
N LEU A 5 -20.47 -9.77 8.79
CA LEU A 5 -19.64 -10.25 9.91
C LEU A 5 -18.80 -9.13 10.54
N PHE A 6 -18.52 -8.06 9.77
CA PHE A 6 -17.74 -6.91 10.18
C PHE A 6 -18.46 -5.61 9.80
N ASP A 7 -18.60 -4.68 10.74
CA ASP A 7 -19.07 -3.32 10.51
C ASP A 7 -17.90 -2.33 10.73
N ILE A 8 -17.19 -2.02 9.65
CA ILE A 8 -15.99 -1.17 9.67
C ILE A 8 -16.27 0.11 8.88
N LYS A 9 -15.96 1.26 9.50
CA LYS A 9 -16.11 2.60 8.92
C LYS A 9 -14.83 3.41 9.10
N ILE A 10 -14.33 3.98 8.00
CA ILE A 10 -13.16 4.87 7.97
C ILE A 10 -13.53 6.07 7.10
N GLY A 11 -14.03 7.15 7.71
CA GLY A 11 -14.58 8.29 6.97
C GLY A 11 -15.67 7.84 5.99
N TYR A 12 -15.43 8.03 4.69
CA TYR A 12 -16.33 7.61 3.61
C TYR A 12 -16.14 6.14 3.15
N ALA A 13 -15.10 5.46 3.65
CA ALA A 13 -14.79 4.09 3.26
C ALA A 13 -15.40 3.06 4.23
N SER A 14 -15.75 1.89 3.70
CA SER A 14 -16.27 0.76 4.47
C SER A 14 -15.67 -0.55 3.96
N PRO A 15 -14.49 -0.95 4.49
CA PRO A 15 -13.81 -2.20 4.12
C PRO A 15 -14.71 -3.44 4.34
N LYS A 16 -14.58 -4.43 3.46
CA LYS A 16 -15.36 -5.67 3.52
C LYS A 16 -14.96 -6.63 4.65
N ASN A 17 -13.75 -6.47 5.18
CA ASN A 17 -13.19 -7.26 6.29
C ASN A 17 -12.04 -6.48 6.96
N PRO A 18 -11.59 -6.89 8.16
CA PRO A 18 -10.54 -6.19 8.90
C PRO A 18 -9.11 -6.53 8.43
N ILE A 19 -8.94 -7.24 7.31
CA ILE A 19 -7.63 -7.61 6.81
C ILE A 19 -7.09 -6.48 5.93
N ALA A 20 -5.92 -5.97 6.31
CA ALA A 20 -5.21 -4.95 5.55
C ALA A 20 -3.85 -5.45 5.07
N VAL A 21 -3.48 -5.11 3.84
CA VAL A 21 -2.10 -5.29 3.35
C VAL A 21 -1.28 -4.10 3.84
N ALA A 22 -0.21 -4.39 4.60
CA ALA A 22 0.70 -3.37 5.11
C ALA A 22 1.49 -2.69 3.98
N SER A 23 1.91 -1.45 4.21
CA SER A 23 2.80 -0.74 3.29
C SER A 23 4.15 -1.44 3.22
N MET A 24 4.54 -1.91 2.04
CA MET A 24 5.84 -2.54 1.80
C MET A 24 6.79 -1.50 1.19
N ALA A 25 7.98 -1.33 1.78
CA ALA A 25 9.01 -0.46 1.20
C ALA A 25 9.40 -0.97 -0.21
N GLY A 26 9.64 -0.04 -1.15
CA GLY A 26 10.01 -0.38 -2.53
C GLY A 26 8.86 -0.86 -3.42
N ILE A 27 7.70 -1.26 -2.85
CA ILE A 27 6.58 -1.81 -3.62
C ILE A 27 5.42 -0.81 -3.69
N THR A 28 5.44 0.00 -4.75
CA THR A 28 4.37 0.97 -5.07
C THR A 28 3.61 0.58 -6.34
N ASP A 29 3.62 -0.71 -6.68
CA ASP A 29 3.06 -1.25 -7.92
C ASP A 29 1.61 -1.72 -7.74
N SER A 30 0.73 -1.28 -8.66
CA SER A 30 -0.66 -1.73 -8.72
C SER A 30 -0.78 -3.23 -9.05
N LYS A 31 0.18 -3.83 -9.77
CA LYS A 31 0.19 -5.28 -10.03
C LYS A 31 0.32 -6.09 -8.74
N PHE A 32 1.19 -5.67 -7.83
CA PHE A 32 1.31 -6.29 -6.51
C PHE A 32 0.01 -6.14 -5.72
N ALA A 33 -0.56 -4.94 -5.67
CA ALA A 33 -1.82 -4.68 -4.97
C ALA A 33 -2.98 -5.56 -5.49
N ASN A 34 -3.08 -5.74 -6.80
CA ASN A 34 -4.14 -6.56 -7.41
C ASN A 34 -4.08 -8.04 -7.01
N GLY A 35 -2.95 -8.55 -6.52
CA GLY A 35 -2.82 -9.91 -5.98
C GLY A 35 -3.62 -10.14 -4.70
N PHE A 36 -4.02 -9.07 -4.00
CA PHE A 36 -4.70 -9.14 -2.70
C PHE A 36 -6.16 -8.68 -2.78
N ALA A 37 -6.87 -9.01 -3.87
CA ALA A 37 -8.26 -8.59 -4.11
C ALA A 37 -9.24 -8.92 -2.97
N ASN A 38 -8.89 -9.87 -2.08
CA ASN A 38 -9.68 -10.24 -0.91
C ASN A 38 -9.44 -9.41 0.35
N ALA A 39 -8.39 -8.59 0.40
CA ALA A 39 -8.18 -7.67 1.52
C ALA A 39 -9.29 -6.61 1.59
N GLY A 40 -9.60 -6.16 2.80
CA GLY A 40 -10.53 -5.05 3.03
C GLY A 40 -9.90 -3.70 2.72
N LEU A 41 -8.59 -3.57 2.94
CA LEU A 41 -7.79 -2.40 2.64
C LEU A 41 -6.42 -2.81 2.11
N ILE A 42 -5.90 -2.08 1.12
CA ILE A 42 -4.56 -2.29 0.59
C ILE A 42 -3.85 -0.95 0.66
N ILE A 43 -2.70 -0.93 1.33
CA ILE A 43 -1.86 0.27 1.46
C ILE A 43 -0.66 0.08 0.53
N LEU A 44 -0.53 0.96 -0.46
CA LEU A 44 0.66 0.98 -1.32
C LEU A 44 1.89 1.38 -0.51
N GLY A 45 3.07 0.92 -0.94
CA GLY A 45 4.34 1.33 -0.35
C GLY A 45 4.51 2.85 -0.34
N GLY A 46 5.34 3.31 0.60
CA GLY A 46 5.72 4.73 0.66
C GLY A 46 6.46 5.14 -0.61
N TYR A 47 6.15 6.33 -1.12
CA TYR A 47 6.88 6.96 -2.22
C TYR A 47 7.30 8.38 -1.84
N ASN A 48 8.37 8.84 -2.48
CA ASN A 48 8.92 10.16 -2.27
C ASN A 48 8.10 11.21 -3.02
N LEU A 49 7.62 12.23 -2.30
CA LEU A 49 6.80 13.29 -2.88
C LEU A 49 7.64 14.50 -3.32
N ASP A 50 8.70 14.82 -2.57
CA ASP A 50 9.53 16.00 -2.79
C ASP A 50 10.77 15.70 -3.65
N LYS A 51 11.30 16.74 -4.27
CA LYS A 51 12.46 16.64 -5.17
C LYS A 51 13.73 16.17 -4.42
N PRO A 52 14.09 16.71 -3.24
CA PRO A 52 15.26 16.25 -2.49
C PRO A 52 15.25 14.75 -2.17
N THR A 53 14.13 14.21 -1.68
CA THR A 53 14.03 12.77 -1.35
C THR A 53 14.09 11.88 -2.60
N ASN A 54 13.50 12.32 -3.71
CA ASN A 54 13.62 11.64 -5.00
C ASN A 54 15.06 11.60 -5.52
N GLU A 55 15.81 12.70 -5.40
CA GLU A 55 17.23 12.74 -5.77
C GLU A 55 18.08 11.82 -4.88
N ALA A 56 17.81 11.79 -3.57
CA ALA A 56 18.47 10.88 -2.65
C ALA A 56 18.19 9.41 -3.01
N ALA A 57 16.93 9.06 -3.28
CA ALA A 57 16.57 7.69 -3.68
C ALA A 57 17.25 7.26 -4.98
N ARG A 58 17.34 8.14 -5.99
CA ARG A 58 18.06 7.83 -7.24
C ARG A 58 19.54 7.53 -6.99
N LYS A 59 20.21 8.33 -6.16
CA LYS A 59 21.62 8.09 -5.79
C LYS A 59 21.79 6.75 -5.06
N GLU A 60 20.85 6.37 -4.19
CA GLU A 60 20.89 5.08 -3.50
C GLU A 60 20.70 3.90 -4.46
N VAL A 61 19.82 4.03 -5.46
CA VAL A 61 19.66 3.04 -6.53
C VAL A 61 20.94 2.93 -7.38
N GLU A 62 21.56 4.06 -7.75
CA GLU A 62 22.84 4.09 -8.49
C GLU A 62 23.98 3.42 -7.71
N ARG A 63 23.93 3.46 -6.37
CA ARG A 63 24.89 2.78 -5.48
C ARG A 63 24.64 1.27 -5.35
N GLY A 64 23.64 0.72 -6.04
CA GLY A 64 23.35 -0.71 -6.09
C GLY A 64 22.44 -1.21 -4.97
N ARG A 65 21.66 -0.33 -4.33
CA ARG A 65 20.64 -0.76 -3.37
C ARG A 65 19.51 -1.49 -4.10
N THR A 66 19.21 -2.72 -3.68
CA THR A 66 18.29 -3.66 -4.33
C THR A 66 16.89 -3.70 -3.73
N GLU A 67 16.55 -2.75 -2.85
CA GLU A 67 15.16 -2.61 -2.36
C GLU A 67 14.18 -2.39 -3.52
#